data_AF-A0A4Q4DM26-F1
#
_entry.id   AF-A0A4Q4DM26-F1
#
_cell.length_a   1.000
_cell.length_b   1.000
_cell.length_c   1.000
_cell.angle_alpha   90.00
_cell.angle_beta   90.00
_cell.angle_gamma   90.00
#
_symmetry.space_group_name_H-M   'P 1'
#
loop_
_entity.id
_entity.type
_entity.pdbx_description
1 polymer ?
#
loop_
_entity_poly.entity_id
_entity_poly.type
_entity_poly.pdbx_seq_one_letter_code
_entity_poly.pdbx_strand_id
1 'polypeptide(L)'
;MDTAPFLAYLDGRHVRWQLTLDQCVDDAGDDPRARLLAVFDALRSWAASSPGFRSCALVNAMVELADPQHPARSVTAAHKRALRARMLELAEATGAPDPGLLVDQLLLVYEGAIAGHAVGSVEKAEDKAHLTARRLIAAATPHPMDSFWAGPDPTSR
;
A
#
# COMPACT_ATOMS: atom_id res chain seq x y z
N MET A 1 0.03 0.24 -33.19
CA MET A 1 1.33 0.12 -32.51
C MET A 1 1.25 -1.12 -31.64
N ASP A 2 2.20 -2.05 -31.74
CA ASP A 2 2.18 -3.27 -30.94
C ASP A 2 2.43 -2.91 -29.46
N THR A 3 1.44 -3.18 -28.60
CA THR A 3 1.49 -2.85 -27.17
C THR A 3 2.00 -4.02 -26.33
N ALA A 4 2.27 -5.20 -26.92
CA ALA A 4 2.68 -6.38 -26.19
C ALA A 4 3.97 -6.19 -25.36
N PRO A 5 5.05 -5.55 -25.87
CA PRO A 5 6.25 -5.31 -25.06
C PRO A 5 5.99 -4.39 -23.86
N PHE A 6 5.09 -3.41 -24.02
CA PHE A 6 4.70 -2.48 -22.96
C PHE A 6 3.89 -3.19 -21.87
N LEU A 7 2.91 -4.03 -22.25
CA LEU A 7 2.13 -4.82 -21.30
C LEU A 7 3.01 -5.81 -20.52
N ALA A 8 3.91 -6.52 -21.20
CA ALA A 8 4.86 -7.43 -20.56
C ALA A 8 5.80 -6.70 -19.57
N TYR A 9 6.21 -5.47 -19.88
CA TYR A 9 6.97 -4.63 -18.94
C TYR A 9 6.15 -4.27 -17.69
N LEU A 10 4.88 -3.89 -17.84
CA LEU A 10 4.00 -3.58 -16.71
C LEU A 10 3.79 -4.80 -15.81
N ASP A 11 3.57 -5.98 -16.39
CA ASP A 11 3.43 -7.24 -15.64
C ASP A 11 4.73 -7.59 -14.89
N GLY A 12 5.88 -7.52 -15.56
CA GLY A 12 7.17 -7.78 -14.91
C GLY A 12 7.51 -6.78 -13.80
N ARG A 13 7.03 -5.53 -13.90
CA ARG A 13 7.13 -4.55 -12.81
C ARG A 13 6.19 -4.90 -11.67
N HIS A 14 4.96 -5.33 -11.95
CA HIS A 14 3.99 -5.77 -10.93
C HIS A 14 4.54 -6.93 -10.10
N VAL A 15 5.08 -7.96 -10.75
CA VAL A 15 5.65 -9.14 -10.07
C VAL A 15 6.79 -8.72 -9.15
N ARG A 16 7.72 -7.89 -9.62
CA ARG A 16 8.83 -7.40 -8.78
C ARG A 16 8.33 -6.59 -7.58
N TRP A 17 7.31 -5.77 -7.77
CA TRP A 17 6.70 -5.04 -6.66
C TRP A 17 6.07 -5.99 -5.63
N GLN A 18 5.34 -7.02 -6.06
CA GLN A 18 4.76 -8.01 -5.16
C GLN A 18 5.84 -8.74 -4.36
N LEU A 19 6.93 -9.15 -5.00
CA LEU A 19 8.06 -9.79 -4.31
C LEU A 19 8.69 -8.87 -3.26
N THR A 20 8.87 -7.58 -3.58
CA THR A 20 9.37 -6.60 -2.59
C THR A 20 8.40 -6.43 -1.42
N LEU A 21 7.10 -6.36 -1.72
CA LEU A 21 6.07 -6.24 -0.69
C LEU A 21 6.06 -7.45 0.25
N ASP A 22 6.01 -8.66 -0.31
CA ASP A 22 5.96 -9.88 0.48
C ASP A 22 7.21 -10.04 1.34
N GLN A 23 8.40 -9.73 0.81
CA GLN A 23 9.64 -9.73 1.59
C GLN A 23 9.55 -8.75 2.78
N CYS A 24 9.11 -7.51 2.57
CA CYS A 24 8.99 -6.53 3.66
C CYS A 24 7.96 -6.97 4.71
N VAL A 25 6.85 -7.58 4.29
CA VAL A 25 5.82 -8.11 5.20
C VAL A 25 6.37 -9.28 6.02
N ASP A 26 7.17 -10.16 5.43
CA ASP A 26 7.80 -11.28 6.13
C ASP A 26 8.87 -10.80 7.12
N ASP A 27 9.69 -9.81 6.73
CA ASP A 27 10.73 -9.20 7.58
C ASP A 27 10.14 -8.46 8.80
N ALA A 28 8.88 -8.04 8.73
CA ALA A 28 8.18 -7.36 9.83
C ALA A 28 7.77 -8.31 10.98
N GLY A 29 7.95 -9.62 10.82
CA GLY A 29 7.62 -10.62 11.84
C GLY A 29 6.12 -10.77 12.07
N ASP A 30 5.73 -11.03 13.32
CA ASP A 30 4.36 -11.46 13.67
C ASP A 30 3.44 -10.33 14.16
N ASP A 31 3.94 -9.11 14.40
CA ASP A 31 3.07 -7.99 14.82
C ASP A 31 2.19 -7.54 13.64
N PRO A 32 0.85 -7.69 13.73
CA PRO A 32 -0.06 -7.32 12.64
C PRO A 32 0.07 -5.84 12.22
N ARG A 33 0.35 -4.95 13.18
CA ARG A 33 0.53 -3.52 12.89
C ARG A 33 1.81 -3.27 12.10
N ALA A 34 2.90 -3.93 12.48
CA ALA A 34 4.17 -3.87 11.76
C ALA A 34 4.03 -4.45 10.34
N ARG A 35 3.37 -5.60 10.19
CA ARG A 35 3.11 -6.23 8.89
C ARG A 35 2.29 -5.33 7.96
N LEU A 36 1.26 -4.63 8.48
CA LEU A 36 0.51 -3.66 7.69
C LEU A 36 1.35 -2.42 7.34
N LEU A 37 2.17 -1.94 8.28
CA LEU A 37 3.08 -0.81 8.04
C LEU A 37 4.16 -1.15 7.00
N ALA A 38 4.56 -2.42 6.90
CA ALA A 38 5.58 -2.91 5.96
C ALA A 38 5.24 -2.64 4.49
N VAL A 39 3.97 -2.41 4.15
CA VAL A 39 3.57 -1.95 2.81
C VAL A 39 4.23 -0.60 2.46
N PHE A 40 4.42 0.27 3.45
CA PHE A 40 5.12 1.55 3.30
C PHE A 40 6.65 1.40 3.36
N ASP A 41 7.17 0.37 4.02
CA ASP A 41 8.59 0.03 3.92
C ASP A 41 8.95 -0.50 2.53
N ALA A 42 8.07 -1.31 1.94
CA ALA A 42 8.18 -1.72 0.54
C ALA A 42 8.18 -0.50 -0.39
N LEU A 43 7.33 0.51 -0.14
CA LEU A 43 7.33 1.76 -0.91
C LEU A 43 8.66 2.50 -0.81
N ARG A 44 9.22 2.63 0.40
CA ARG A 44 10.52 3.28 0.64
C ARG A 44 11.67 2.51 -0.02
N SER A 45 11.68 1.19 0.10
CA SER A 45 12.66 0.31 -0.55
C SER A 45 12.60 0.43 -2.08
N TRP A 46 11.38 0.45 -2.63
CA TRP A 46 11.15 0.62 -4.05
C TRP A 46 11.57 2.01 -4.57
N ALA A 47 11.37 3.05 -3.75
CA ALA A 47 11.85 4.40 -4.06
C ALA A 47 13.38 4.52 -4.06
N ALA A 48 14.05 3.84 -3.13
CA ALA A 48 15.51 3.86 -3.02
C ALA A 48 16.23 3.02 -4.10
N SER A 49 15.62 1.94 -4.57
CA SER A 49 16.26 0.94 -5.44
C SER A 49 16.28 1.29 -6.93
N SER A 50 15.58 2.33 -7.36
CA SER A 50 15.51 2.72 -8.78
C SER A 50 16.12 4.10 -9.03
N PRO A 51 17.04 4.28 -10.00
CA PRO A 51 17.47 5.59 -10.52
C PRO A 51 16.35 6.41 -11.21
N GLY A 52 15.09 6.05 -10.96
CA GLY A 52 13.91 6.44 -11.70
C GLY A 52 12.62 6.07 -10.97
N PHE A 53 12.54 6.28 -9.64
CA PHE A 53 11.25 6.49 -8.97
C PHE A 53 10.63 7.83 -9.44
N ARG A 54 10.59 8.06 -10.76
CA ARG A 54 10.13 9.30 -11.40
C ARG A 54 8.61 9.38 -11.39
N SER A 55 7.92 8.26 -11.15
CA SER A 55 6.47 8.13 -10.99
C SER A 55 6.08 6.66 -10.81
N CYS A 56 4.86 6.42 -10.35
CA CYS A 56 4.23 5.12 -10.62
C CYS A 56 4.00 5.01 -12.13
N ALA A 57 4.80 4.18 -12.81
CA ALA A 57 4.66 3.92 -14.25
C ALA A 57 3.22 3.56 -14.66
N LEU A 58 2.41 3.00 -13.75
CA LEU A 58 1.00 2.70 -13.96
C LEU A 58 0.12 3.95 -13.97
N VAL A 59 0.39 4.95 -13.10
CA VAL A 59 -0.32 6.24 -13.11
C VAL A 59 0.07 7.04 -14.36
N ASN A 60 1.36 7.06 -14.72
CA ASN A 60 1.80 7.70 -15.96
C ASN A 60 1.21 7.00 -17.20
N ALA A 61 1.13 5.66 -17.20
CA ALA A 61 0.43 4.92 -18.24
C ALA A 61 -1.06 5.33 -18.33
N MET A 62 -1.73 5.52 -17.19
CA MET A 62 -3.13 5.97 -17.18
C MET A 62 -3.32 7.41 -17.71
N VAL A 63 -2.30 8.28 -17.57
CA VAL A 63 -2.31 9.66 -18.08
C VAL A 63 -1.98 9.71 -19.59
N GLU A 64 -1.00 8.94 -20.05
CA GLU A 64 -0.60 8.91 -21.46
C GLU A 64 -1.56 8.10 -22.34
N LEU A 65 -2.30 7.16 -21.75
CA LEU A 65 -3.25 6.30 -22.46
C LEU A 65 -4.66 6.89 -22.31
N ALA A 66 -4.91 7.95 -23.08
CA ALA A 66 -6.18 8.69 -23.13
C ALA A 66 -7.38 7.84 -23.61
N ASP A 67 -7.13 6.69 -24.26
CA ASP A 67 -8.18 5.76 -24.70
C ASP A 67 -8.76 4.98 -23.49
N PRO A 68 -10.06 5.16 -23.16
CA PRO A 68 -10.73 4.41 -22.10
C PRO A 68 -10.77 2.89 -22.31
N GLN A 69 -10.57 2.40 -23.53
CA GLN A 69 -10.57 0.96 -23.87
C GLN A 69 -9.16 0.35 -23.91
N HIS A 70 -8.12 1.12 -23.60
CA HIS A 70 -6.75 0.62 -23.70
C HIS A 70 -6.47 -0.51 -22.66
N PRO A 71 -5.95 -1.69 -23.08
CA PRO A 71 -5.70 -2.84 -22.18
C PRO A 71 -4.82 -2.54 -20.95
N ALA A 72 -3.97 -1.53 -21.02
CA ALA A 72 -3.18 -1.09 -19.86
C ALA A 72 -4.04 -0.57 -18.69
N ARG A 73 -5.26 -0.06 -18.94
CA ARG A 73 -6.17 0.37 -17.87
C ARG A 73 -6.64 -0.82 -17.04
N SER A 74 -6.95 -1.95 -17.66
CA SER A 74 -7.32 -3.17 -16.94
C SER A 74 -6.15 -3.72 -16.13
N VAL A 75 -4.93 -3.69 -16.67
CA VAL A 75 -3.71 -4.13 -15.94
C VAL A 75 -3.46 -3.23 -14.72
N THR A 76 -3.52 -1.91 -14.91
CA THR A 76 -3.36 -0.95 -13.80
C THR A 76 -4.45 -1.11 -12.73
N ALA A 77 -5.71 -1.25 -13.14
CA ALA A 77 -6.81 -1.44 -12.21
C ALA A 77 -6.69 -2.78 -11.45
N ALA A 78 -6.26 -3.86 -12.11
CA ALA A 78 -5.99 -5.15 -11.47
C ALA A 78 -4.89 -5.02 -10.42
N HIS A 79 -3.80 -4.33 -10.75
CA HIS A 79 -2.70 -4.07 -9.83
C HIS A 79 -3.15 -3.32 -8.57
N LYS A 80 -3.92 -2.24 -8.73
CA LYS A 80 -4.44 -1.46 -7.58
C LYS A 80 -5.43 -2.25 -6.74
N ARG A 81 -6.28 -3.08 -7.37
CA ARG A 81 -7.17 -4.00 -6.63
C ARG A 81 -6.38 -5.04 -5.84
N ALA A 82 -5.31 -5.59 -6.42
CA ALA A 82 -4.44 -6.56 -5.73
C ALA A 82 -3.76 -5.92 -4.50
N LEU A 83 -3.24 -4.69 -4.63
CA LEU A 83 -2.68 -3.96 -3.49
C LEU A 83 -3.73 -3.71 -2.39
N ARG A 84 -4.93 -3.26 -2.76
CA ARG A 84 -6.03 -3.06 -1.81
C ARG A 84 -6.41 -4.35 -1.08
N ALA A 85 -6.56 -5.45 -1.82
CA ALA A 85 -6.89 -6.75 -1.25
C ALA A 85 -5.82 -7.19 -0.25
N ARG A 86 -4.54 -7.05 -0.61
CA ARG A 86 -3.42 -7.38 0.27
C ARG A 86 -3.38 -6.51 1.54
N MET A 87 -3.60 -5.20 1.42
CA MET A 87 -3.70 -4.32 2.59
C MET A 87 -4.89 -4.69 3.49
N LEU A 88 -6.01 -5.14 2.91
CA LEU A 88 -7.18 -5.56 3.67
C LEU A 88 -6.92 -6.83 4.48
N GLU A 89 -6.32 -7.86 3.87
CA GLU A 89 -5.89 -9.07 4.58
C GLU A 89 -4.99 -8.74 5.79
N LEU A 90 -4.05 -7.80 5.61
CA LEU A 90 -3.16 -7.35 6.68
C LEU A 90 -3.91 -6.54 7.75
N ALA A 91 -4.83 -5.68 7.35
CA ALA A 91 -5.60 -4.83 8.25
C ALA A 91 -6.60 -5.63 9.10
N GLU A 92 -7.22 -6.69 8.58
CA GLU A 92 -8.12 -7.56 9.33
C GLU A 92 -7.42 -8.19 10.55
N ALA A 93 -6.13 -8.54 10.41
CA ALA A 93 -5.34 -9.10 11.51
C ALA A 93 -5.02 -8.08 12.63
N THR A 94 -5.23 -6.78 12.40
CA THR A 94 -4.88 -5.74 13.39
C THR A 94 -5.94 -5.50 14.47
N GLY A 95 -7.14 -6.08 14.30
CA GLY A 95 -8.28 -5.82 15.18
C GLY A 95 -8.91 -4.43 15.01
N ALA A 96 -8.61 -3.73 13.92
CA ALA A 96 -9.29 -2.47 13.58
C ALA A 96 -10.81 -2.69 13.51
N PRO A 97 -11.64 -1.82 14.13
CA PRO A 97 -13.10 -1.96 14.06
C PRO A 97 -13.67 -1.85 12.65
N ASP A 98 -12.99 -1.08 11.78
CA ASP A 98 -13.29 -0.96 10.36
C ASP A 98 -12.00 -1.08 9.52
N PRO A 99 -11.58 -2.31 9.19
CA PRO A 99 -10.38 -2.54 8.37
C PRO A 99 -10.53 -1.94 6.97
N GLY A 100 -11.75 -1.89 6.42
CA GLY A 100 -12.01 -1.35 5.09
C GLY A 100 -11.72 0.15 5.01
N LEU A 101 -12.21 0.93 5.99
CA LEU A 101 -11.94 2.36 6.09
C LEU A 101 -10.44 2.62 6.31
N LEU A 102 -9.78 1.86 7.19
CA LEU A 102 -8.34 1.99 7.43
C LEU A 102 -7.56 1.77 6.13
N VAL A 103 -7.89 0.73 5.36
CA VAL A 103 -7.24 0.44 4.08
C VAL A 103 -7.45 1.56 3.06
N ASP A 104 -8.66 2.07 2.93
CA ASP A 104 -8.93 3.15 1.97
C ASP A 104 -8.15 4.43 2.34
N GLN A 105 -8.02 4.75 3.63
CA GLN A 105 -7.19 5.85 4.11
C GLN A 105 -5.70 5.62 3.83
N LEU A 106 -5.19 4.42 4.10
CA LEU A 106 -3.80 4.06 3.83
C LEU A 106 -3.49 4.09 2.33
N LEU A 107 -4.41 3.63 1.48
CA LEU A 107 -4.28 3.74 0.02
C LEU A 107 -4.20 5.19 -0.44
N LEU A 108 -5.04 6.08 0.10
CA LEU A 108 -4.96 7.51 -0.23
C LEU A 108 -3.58 8.09 0.13
N VAL A 109 -3.02 7.73 1.29
CA VAL A 109 -1.67 8.15 1.68
C VAL A 109 -0.61 7.56 0.75
N TYR A 110 -0.74 6.29 0.40
CA TYR A 110 0.18 5.57 -0.49
C TYR A 110 0.22 6.20 -1.90
N GLU A 111 -0.94 6.43 -2.52
CA GLU A 111 -1.04 7.09 -3.82
C GLU A 111 -0.57 8.54 -3.75
N GLY A 112 -0.90 9.24 -2.66
CA GLY A 112 -0.46 10.61 -2.41
C GLY A 112 1.06 10.74 -2.34
N ALA A 113 1.76 9.80 -1.71
CA ALA A 113 3.22 9.79 -1.70
C ALA A 113 3.83 9.55 -3.07
N ILE A 114 3.28 8.60 -3.84
CA ILE A 114 3.71 8.37 -5.21
C ILE A 114 3.57 9.64 -6.06
N ALA A 115 2.41 10.29 -5.99
CA ALA A 115 2.15 11.51 -6.75
C ALA A 115 3.03 12.67 -6.28
N GLY A 116 3.16 12.88 -4.97
CA GLY A 116 3.98 13.92 -4.37
C GLY A 116 5.46 13.79 -4.71
N HIS A 117 5.98 12.55 -4.72
CA HIS A 117 7.34 12.29 -5.18
C HIS A 117 7.48 12.57 -6.69
N ALA A 118 6.56 12.07 -7.51
CA ALA A 118 6.63 12.21 -8.96
C ALA A 118 6.64 13.68 -9.41
N VAL A 119 5.83 14.52 -8.76
CA VAL A 119 5.77 15.97 -9.03
C VAL A 119 6.93 16.72 -8.35
N GLY A 120 7.55 16.13 -7.32
CA GLY A 120 8.51 16.82 -6.47
C GLY A 120 7.88 17.87 -5.54
N SER A 121 6.55 17.82 -5.35
CA SER A 121 5.82 18.73 -4.46
C SER A 121 6.04 18.39 -2.99
N VAL A 122 6.46 17.16 -2.70
CA VAL A 122 6.74 16.67 -1.35
C VAL A 122 8.10 15.98 -1.33
N GLU A 123 9.10 16.61 -0.72
CA GLU A 123 10.41 15.99 -0.49
C GLU A 123 10.26 14.71 0.36
N LYS A 124 10.94 13.61 0.03
CA LYS A 124 10.87 12.34 0.80
C LYS A 124 9.41 11.92 1.09
N ALA A 125 8.56 11.94 0.08
CA ALA A 125 7.13 11.69 0.23
C ALA A 125 6.85 10.30 0.82
N GLU A 126 7.66 9.31 0.46
CA GLU A 126 7.63 7.94 0.99
C GLU A 126 7.87 7.88 2.51
N ASP A 127 8.82 8.65 3.06
CA ASP A 127 9.06 8.71 4.51
C ASP A 127 7.89 9.37 5.25
N LYS A 128 7.32 10.43 4.66
CA LYS A 128 6.14 11.12 5.22
C LYS A 128 4.89 10.25 5.19
N ALA A 129 4.68 9.49 4.12
CA ALA A 129 3.60 8.51 4.02
C ALA A 129 3.77 7.40 5.06
N HIS A 130 4.96 6.83 5.20
CA HIS A 130 5.24 5.83 6.24
C HIS A 130 4.91 6.36 7.65
N LEU A 131 5.35 7.57 7.99
CA LEU A 131 5.02 8.18 9.29
C LEU A 131 3.50 8.39 9.46
N THR A 132 2.81 8.80 8.41
CA THR A 132 1.37 9.03 8.41
C THR A 132 0.60 7.73 8.56
N ALA A 133 0.98 6.69 7.82
CA ALA A 133 0.44 5.33 7.93
C ALA A 133 0.59 4.78 9.35
N ARG A 134 1.78 4.91 9.95
CA ARG A 134 2.01 4.50 11.33
C ARG A 134 1.03 5.16 12.31
N ARG A 135 0.75 6.46 12.12
CA ARG A 135 -0.21 7.20 12.97
C ARG A 135 -1.66 6.74 12.74
N LEU A 136 -2.05 6.50 11.49
CA LEU A 136 -3.38 6.00 11.14
C LEU A 136 -3.62 4.60 11.71
N ILE A 137 -2.65 3.68 11.52
CA ILE A 137 -2.71 2.33 12.08
C ILE A 137 -2.83 2.40 13.60
N ALA A 138 -1.99 3.18 14.28
CA ALA A 138 -2.05 3.32 15.73
C ALA A 138 -3.39 3.89 16.23
N ALA A 139 -4.00 4.83 15.49
CA ALA A 139 -5.28 5.43 15.86
C ALA A 139 -6.49 4.52 15.57
N ALA A 140 -6.40 3.66 14.54
CA ALA A 140 -7.49 2.81 14.10
C ALA A 140 -7.49 1.41 14.76
N THR A 141 -6.46 1.07 15.53
CA THR A 141 -6.29 -0.27 16.10
C THR A 141 -6.28 -0.24 17.63
N PRO A 142 -6.91 -1.21 18.31
CA PRO A 142 -7.03 -1.22 19.78
C PRO A 142 -5.67 -1.24 20.45
N HIS A 143 -5.41 -0.33 21.41
CA HIS A 143 -4.17 -0.34 22.15
C HIS A 143 -4.12 -1.59 23.05
N PRO A 144 -2.96 -2.24 23.23
CA PRO A 144 -2.83 -3.37 24.16
C PRO A 144 -3.25 -3.08 25.62
N MET A 145 -3.41 -1.82 26.00
CA MET A 145 -3.92 -1.41 27.32
C MET A 145 -5.45 -1.31 27.37
N ASP A 146 -6.12 -1.18 26.22
CA ASP A 146 -7.58 -1.06 26.18
C ASP A 146 -8.22 -2.38 26.63
N SER A 147 -7.60 -3.52 26.30
CA SER A 147 -8.00 -4.85 26.78
C SER A 147 -7.74 -5.07 28.27
N PHE A 148 -6.73 -4.41 28.85
CA PHE A 148 -6.44 -4.50 30.28
C PHE A 148 -7.55 -3.86 31.14
N TRP A 149 -8.15 -2.77 30.66
CA TRP A 149 -9.21 -2.04 31.38
C TRP A 149 -10.64 -2.52 31.06
N ALA A 150 -10.83 -3.39 30.06
CA ALA A 150 -12.15 -3.83 29.62
C ALA A 150 -12.93 -4.66 30.68
N GLY A 151 -12.26 -5.15 31.73
CA GLY A 151 -12.88 -6.00 32.75
C GLY A 151 -13.28 -7.38 32.20
N PRO A 152 -13.72 -8.32 33.07
CA PRO A 152 -14.21 -9.62 32.61
C PRO A 152 -15.52 -9.45 31.82
N ASP A 153 -15.69 -10.22 30.74
CA ASP A 153 -16.89 -10.24 29.92
C ASP A 153 -18.13 -10.53 30.79
N PRO A 154 -19.11 -9.60 30.88
CA PRO A 154 -20.31 -9.78 31.71
C PRO A 154 -21.18 -10.97 31.27
N THR A 155 -20.93 -11.54 30.09
CA THR A 155 -21.65 -12.72 29.57
C THR A 155 -20.98 -14.06 29.90
N SER A 156 -19.80 -14.04 30.52
CA SER A 156 -19.14 -15.26 31.01
C SER A 156 -19.73 -15.73 32.35
N ARG A 157 -20.89 -16.43 32.31
CA ARG A 157 -21.43 -17.22 33.43
C ARG A 157 -22.05 -18.52 32.94
#